data_AF-A0A2R4CCH0-F1
#
_entry.id   AF-A0A2R4CCH0-F1
#
_cell.length_a   1.000
_cell.length_b   1.000
_cell.length_c   1.000
_cell.angle_alpha   90.00
_cell.angle_beta   90.00
_cell.angle_gamma   90.00
#
_symmetry.space_group_name_H-M   'P 1'
#
loop_
_entity.id
_entity.type
_entity.pdbx_description
1 polymer ?
#
loop_
_entity_poly.entity_id
_entity_poly.type
_entity_poly.pdbx_seq_one_letter_code
_entity_poly.pdbx_strand_id
1 'polypeptide(L)'
;MADKRSFVEIDRDKLLSVLVDIEFILVSLHKMGSFYGERLPDEYIEYCKETTSFIDDNRVTQRLARMRTILSQDFDTIGSDGLSDIERALEEVKYWSPKKEP
;
A
#
# COMPACT_ATOMS: atom_id res chain seq x y z
N MET A 1 29.45 -12.62 -14.35
CA MET A 1 29.48 -11.15 -14.22
C MET A 1 28.98 -10.84 -12.83
N ALA A 2 29.70 -10.06 -12.02
CA ALA A 2 29.26 -9.77 -10.65
C ALA A 2 27.93 -9.00 -10.70
N ASP A 3 26.93 -9.49 -9.99
CA ASP A 3 25.65 -8.82 -9.78
C ASP A 3 25.95 -7.45 -9.15
N LYS A 4 25.87 -6.40 -9.97
CA LYS A 4 26.24 -5.05 -9.57
C LYS A 4 25.06 -4.49 -8.80
N ARG A 5 25.14 -4.54 -7.46
CA ARG A 5 24.17 -3.87 -6.58
C ARG A 5 23.96 -2.44 -7.05
N SER A 6 22.73 -2.11 -7.41
CA SER A 6 22.25 -0.75 -7.62
C SER A 6 21.57 -0.24 -6.35
N PHE A 7 21.59 1.07 -6.16
CA PHE A 7 20.95 1.76 -5.05
C PHE A 7 20.03 2.85 -5.61
N VAL A 8 18.93 3.10 -4.90
CA VAL A 8 18.02 4.23 -5.14
C VAL A 8 18.17 5.21 -3.99
N GLU A 9 18.33 6.50 -4.30
CA GLU A 9 18.48 7.55 -3.30
C GLU A 9 17.17 8.32 -3.16
N ILE A 10 16.60 8.32 -1.96
CA ILE A 10 15.37 9.06 -1.66
C ILE A 10 15.70 10.17 -0.68
N ASP A 11 15.17 11.36 -0.94
CA ASP A 11 15.25 12.47 0.01
C ASP A 11 14.76 12.04 1.40
N ARG A 12 15.54 12.40 2.43
CA ARG A 12 15.29 11.95 3.80
C ARG A 12 13.92 12.35 4.30
N ASP A 13 13.47 13.57 4.00
CA ASP A 13 12.21 14.09 4.50
C ASP A 13 11.03 13.50 3.74
N LYS A 14 11.18 13.28 2.43
CA LYS A 14 10.22 12.47 1.65
C LYS A 14 10.10 11.05 2.22
N LEU A 15 11.22 10.37 2.48
CA LEU A 15 11.20 9.01 3.05
C LEU A 15 10.57 8.99 4.45
N LEU A 16 10.91 9.96 5.31
CA LEU A 16 10.29 10.08 6.63
C LEU A 16 8.78 10.29 6.53
N SER A 17 8.31 11.10 5.57
CA SER A 17 6.87 11.30 5.36
C SER A 17 6.14 10.01 4.96
N VAL A 18 6.78 9.16 4.16
CA VAL A 18 6.27 7.82 3.80
C VAL A 18 6.19 6.93 5.04
N LEU A 19 7.24 6.89 5.86
CA LEU A 19 7.26 6.08 7.08
C LEU A 19 6.16 6.50 8.06
N VAL A 20 5.91 7.80 8.21
CA VAL A 20 4.82 8.32 9.06
C VAL A 20 3.46 7.82 8.57
N ASP A 21 3.20 7.82 7.26
CA ASP A 21 1.95 7.29 6.71
C ASP A 21 1.81 5.77 6.93
N ILE A 22 2.91 5.02 6.75
CA ILE A 22 2.94 3.57 6.99
C ILE A 22 2.60 3.28 8.45
N GLU A 23 3.27 3.94 9.39
CA GLU A 23 3.03 3.76 10.82
C GLU A 23 1.60 4.13 11.21
N PHE A 24 1.09 5.25 10.69
CA PHE A 24 -0.29 5.66 10.92
C PHE A 24 -1.30 4.58 10.50
N ILE A 25 -1.13 4.00 9.30
CA ILE A 25 -2.03 2.96 8.79
C ILE A 25 -1.86 1.67 9.59
N LEU A 26 -0.63 1.16 9.73
CA LEU A 26 -0.35 -0.13 10.38
C LEU A 26 -0.75 -0.14 11.85
N VAL A 27 -0.36 0.88 12.61
CA VAL A 27 -0.66 0.94 14.05
C VAL A 27 -2.17 1.08 14.27
N SER A 28 -2.87 1.87 13.45
CA SER A 28 -4.32 2.04 13.58
C SER A 28 -5.07 0.75 13.27
N LEU A 29 -4.75 0.09 12.17
CA LEU A 29 -5.35 -1.20 11.80
C LEU A 29 -5.02 -2.30 12.82
N HIS A 30 -3.79 -2.31 13.36
CA HIS A 30 -3.42 -3.24 14.43
C HIS A 30 -4.27 -3.03 15.69
N LYS A 31 -4.44 -1.77 16.13
CA LYS A 31 -5.28 -1.44 17.29
C LYS A 31 -6.73 -1.86 17.10
N MET A 32 -7.30 -1.62 15.91
CA MET A 32 -8.64 -2.09 15.55
C MET A 32 -8.72 -3.62 15.62
N GLY A 33 -7.79 -4.31 14.98
CA GLY A 33 -7.74 -5.78 14.98
C GLY A 33 -7.59 -6.36 16.39
N SER A 34 -6.76 -5.78 17.24
CA SER A 34 -6.60 -6.19 18.65
C SER A 34 -7.87 -5.95 19.47
N PHE A 35 -8.52 -4.81 19.29
CA PHE A 35 -9.74 -4.46 20.02
C PHE A 35 -10.92 -5.37 19.64
N TYR A 36 -11.11 -5.64 18.35
CA TYR A 36 -12.20 -6.49 17.87
C TYR A 36 -11.88 -7.98 17.95
N GLY A 37 -10.62 -8.39 18.00
CA GLY A 37 -10.22 -9.80 17.99
C GLY A 37 -10.90 -10.64 19.08
N GLU A 38 -11.08 -10.07 20.28
CA GLU A 38 -11.76 -10.73 21.40
C GLU A 38 -13.30 -10.70 21.29
N ARG A 39 -13.84 -9.92 20.36
CA ARG A 39 -15.28 -9.62 20.19
C ARG A 39 -15.88 -10.27 18.96
N LEU A 40 -15.05 -10.85 18.12
CA LEU A 40 -15.47 -11.60 16.95
C LEU A 40 -15.88 -13.03 17.34
N PRO A 41 -16.91 -13.61 16.69
CA PRO A 41 -17.59 -13.09 15.50
C PRO A 41 -18.75 -12.11 15.77
N ASP A 42 -19.16 -11.92 17.02
CA ASP A 42 -20.40 -11.21 17.38
C ASP A 42 -20.44 -9.75 16.89
N GLU A 43 -19.30 -9.06 16.90
CA GLU A 43 -19.18 -7.66 16.45
C GLU A 43 -18.62 -7.51 15.01
N TYR A 44 -18.71 -8.54 14.16
CA TYR A 44 -18.11 -8.52 12.82
C TYR A 44 -18.58 -7.36 11.93
N ILE A 45 -19.87 -7.03 11.96
CA ILE A 45 -20.42 -5.93 11.15
C ILE A 45 -19.85 -4.58 11.60
N GLU A 46 -19.68 -4.36 12.90
CA GLU A 46 -19.12 -3.10 13.41
C GLU A 46 -17.62 -3.03 13.09
N TYR A 47 -16.87 -4.13 13.25
CA TYR A 47 -15.48 -4.20 12.83
C TYR A 47 -15.28 -3.84 11.34
N CYS A 48 -16.11 -4.41 10.46
CA CYS A 48 -16.09 -4.05 9.03
C CYS A 48 -16.39 -2.58 8.81
N LYS A 49 -17.42 -2.04 9.47
CA LYS A 49 -17.82 -0.64 9.34
C LYS A 49 -16.72 0.30 9.81
N GLU A 50 -16.14 0.09 11.00
CA GLU A 50 -15.06 0.93 11.51
C GLU A 50 -13.80 0.85 10.65
N THR A 51 -13.46 -0.33 10.14
CA THR A 51 -12.30 -0.49 9.26
C THR A 51 -12.50 0.25 7.93
N THR A 52 -13.70 0.14 7.32
CA THR A 52 -14.04 0.88 6.10
C THR A 52 -14.07 2.39 6.34
N SER A 53 -14.73 2.85 7.41
CA SER A 53 -14.75 4.26 7.79
C SER A 53 -13.34 4.80 8.03
N PHE A 54 -12.46 4.03 8.69
CA PHE A 54 -11.07 4.43 8.87
C PHE A 54 -10.35 4.65 7.53
N ILE A 55 -10.52 3.72 6.58
CA ILE A 55 -9.91 3.80 5.25
C ILE A 55 -10.38 5.07 4.52
N ASP A 56 -11.68 5.32 4.52
CA ASP A 56 -12.30 6.43 3.78
C ASP A 56 -12.03 7.78 4.46
N ASP A 57 -12.33 7.92 5.75
CA ASP A 57 -12.24 9.18 6.49
C ASP A 57 -10.80 9.66 6.64
N ASN A 58 -9.84 8.72 6.75
CA ASN A 58 -8.42 9.05 6.88
C ASN A 58 -7.67 9.05 5.54
N ARG A 59 -8.40 8.91 4.43
CA ARG A 59 -7.87 9.00 3.07
C ARG A 59 -6.71 8.03 2.84
N VAL A 60 -6.86 6.79 3.32
CA VAL A 60 -5.79 5.78 3.29
C VAL A 60 -5.34 5.49 1.85
N THR A 61 -6.28 5.44 0.89
CA THR A 61 -5.95 5.23 -0.53
C THR A 61 -5.15 6.39 -1.11
N GLN A 62 -5.42 7.64 -0.73
CA GLN A 62 -4.64 8.80 -1.16
C GLN A 62 -3.26 8.85 -0.50
N ARG A 63 -3.14 8.42 0.76
CA ARG A 63 -1.82 8.23 1.41
C ARG A 63 -1.00 7.19 0.67
N LEU A 64 -1.59 6.04 0.35
CA LEU A 64 -0.96 4.98 -0.45
C LEU A 64 -0.52 5.49 -1.82
N ALA A 65 -1.35 6.28 -2.50
CA ALA A 65 -1.00 6.89 -3.78
C ALA A 65 0.20 7.86 -3.66
N ARG A 66 0.22 8.70 -2.62
CA ARG A 66 1.36 9.60 -2.35
C ARG A 66 2.64 8.82 -2.06
N MET A 67 2.56 7.82 -1.19
CA MET A 67 3.70 6.97 -0.86
C MET A 67 4.25 6.28 -2.11
N ARG A 68 3.36 5.72 -2.94
CA ARG A 68 3.72 5.13 -4.22
C ARG A 68 4.50 6.13 -5.08
N THR A 69 3.99 7.35 -5.27
CA THR A 69 4.67 8.38 -6.08
C THR A 69 6.08 8.70 -5.56
N ILE A 70 6.26 8.78 -4.24
CA ILE A 70 7.59 9.06 -3.66
C ILE A 70 8.54 7.89 -3.88
N LEU A 71 8.07 6.66 -3.62
CA LEU A 71 8.90 5.46 -3.69
C LEU A 71 9.17 5.00 -5.13
N SER A 72 8.29 5.33 -6.07
CA SER A 72 8.38 4.90 -7.47
C SER A 72 9.17 5.85 -8.37
N GLN A 73 9.57 7.02 -7.87
CA GLN A 73 10.06 8.11 -8.70
C GLN A 73 11.24 7.72 -9.61
N ASP A 74 12.07 6.77 -9.18
CA ASP A 74 13.26 6.32 -9.91
C ASP A 74 13.07 4.96 -10.62
N PHE A 75 11.83 4.45 -10.70
CA PHE A 75 11.49 3.14 -11.28
C PHE A 75 10.78 3.23 -12.64
N ASP A 76 11.18 4.21 -13.45
CA ASP A 76 10.60 4.49 -14.77
C ASP A 76 11.50 4.03 -15.95
N THR A 77 12.48 3.14 -15.70
CA THR A 77 13.35 2.64 -16.78
C THR A 77 12.54 1.79 -17.75
N ILE A 78 12.48 2.22 -19.02
CA ILE A 78 11.79 1.46 -20.06
C ILE A 78 12.74 0.39 -20.62
N GLY A 79 12.34 -0.87 -20.47
CA GLY A 79 13.06 -2.02 -21.01
C GLY A 79 12.81 -2.23 -22.50
N SER A 80 13.46 -3.26 -23.07
CA SER A 80 13.24 -3.66 -24.47
C SER A 80 11.83 -4.22 -24.74
N ASP A 81 11.13 -4.61 -23.67
CA ASP A 81 9.72 -5.03 -23.65
C ASP A 81 8.74 -3.85 -23.70
N GLY A 82 9.23 -2.61 -23.61
CA GLY A 82 8.40 -1.40 -23.57
C GLY A 82 7.75 -1.14 -22.21
N LEU A 83 8.09 -1.92 -21.18
CA LEU A 83 7.55 -1.80 -19.83
C LEU A 83 8.51 -1.04 -18.93
N SER A 84 7.97 -0.20 -18.04
CA SER A 84 8.71 0.35 -16.90
C SER A 84 9.08 -0.75 -15.89
N ASP A 85 10.02 -0.45 -14.99
CA ASP A 85 10.40 -1.36 -13.92
C ASP A 85 9.21 -1.76 -13.04
N ILE A 86 8.32 -0.79 -12.75
CA ILE A 86 7.09 -1.05 -12.00
C ILE A 86 6.10 -1.90 -12.78
N GLU A 87 5.84 -1.60 -14.05
CA GLU A 87 4.89 -2.38 -14.85
C GLU A 87 5.34 -3.85 -14.96
N ARG A 88 6.64 -4.07 -15.19
CA ARG A 88 7.23 -5.41 -15.22
C ARG A 88 7.09 -6.14 -13.88
N ALA A 89 7.28 -5.44 -12.76
CA ALA A 89 7.12 -6.03 -11.43
C ALA A 89 5.65 -6.34 -11.07
N LEU A 90 4.70 -5.64 -11.70
CA LEU A 90 3.26 -5.78 -11.43
C LEU A 90 2.52 -6.71 -12.39
N GLU A 91 3.18 -7.24 -13.41
CA GLU A 91 2.55 -8.05 -14.47
C GLU A 91 1.75 -9.25 -13.90
N GLU A 92 2.29 -9.92 -12.88
CA GLU A 92 1.67 -11.08 -12.25
C GLU A 92 0.75 -10.73 -11.06
N VAL A 93 0.58 -9.45 -10.75
CA VAL A 93 -0.24 -9.01 -9.62
C VAL A 93 -1.71 -9.04 -10.01
N LYS A 94 -2.46 -9.94 -9.37
CA LYS A 94 -3.92 -10.02 -9.53
C LYS A 94 -4.60 -8.99 -8.63
N TYR A 95 -5.13 -7.94 -9.24
CA TYR A 95 -5.94 -6.96 -8.54
C TYR A 95 -7.34 -7.48 -8.23
N TRP A 96 -7.93 -6.95 -7.16
CA TRP A 96 -9.34 -7.17 -6.89
C TRP A 96 -10.16 -6.69 -8.09
N SER A 97 -11.08 -7.52 -8.53
CA SER A 97 -12.11 -7.19 -9.51
C SER A 97 -13.45 -7.57 -8.93
N PRO A 98 -14.53 -6.87 -9.30
CA PRO A 98 -15.87 -7.32 -8.95
C PRO A 98 -16.05 -8.76 -9.46
N LYS A 99 -16.60 -9.64 -8.62
CA LYS A 99 -17.06 -10.94 -9.10
C LYS A 99 -18.08 -10.64 -10.19
N LYS A 100 -17.82 -11.09 -11.44
CA LYS A 100 -18.65 -10.86 -12.63
C LYS A 100 -20.11 -10.59 -12.23
N GLU A 101 -20.58 -9.37 -12.46
CA GLU A 101 -22.02 -9.13 -12.49
C GLU A 101 -22.61 -10.04 -13.60
N PRO A 102 -23.79 -10.63 -13.37
CA PRO A 102 -24.43 -11.56 -14.30
C PRO A 102 -24.61 -10.98 -15.71
#